data_AF-A0A9X2SKU1-F1
#
_entry.id   AF-A0A9X2SKU1-F1
#
_cell.length_a   1.000
_cell.length_b   1.000
_cell.length_c   1.000
_cell.angle_alpha   90.00
_cell.angle_beta   90.00
_cell.angle_gamma   90.00
#
_symmetry.space_group_name_H-M   'P 1'
#
loop_
_entity.id
_entity.type
_entity.pdbx_description
1 polymer ?
#
loop_
_entity_poly.entity_id
_entity_poly.type
_entity_poly.pdbx_seq_one_letter_code
_entity_poly.pdbx_strand_id
1 'polypeptide(L)' 'MPDLRWRKSSYSSGDGQQGDCVEVAFTSGTILVRDSKAPTSGTLSVSAETWRHISEVAR' A
#
# COMPACT_ATOMS: atom_id res chain seq x y z
N MET A 1 12.52 15.52 -2.92
CA MET A 1 11.22 14.81 -2.84
C MET A 1 11.22 14.09 -1.50
N PRO A 2 10.20 14.24 -0.64
CA PRO A 2 10.17 13.51 0.62
C PRO A 2 10.32 12.02 0.32
N ASP A 3 11.25 11.37 1.02
CA ASP A 3 11.49 9.93 0.88
C ASP A 3 10.26 9.18 1.39
N LEU A 4 9.45 8.67 0.46
CA LEU A 4 8.27 7.88 0.78
C LEU A 4 8.74 6.51 1.25
N ARG A 5 8.56 6.22 2.54
CA ARG A 5 8.88 4.91 3.13
C ARG A 5 7.80 3.89 2.77
N TRP A 6 8.00 3.19 1.66
CA TRP A 6 7.12 2.11 1.21
C TRP A 6 7.30 0.84 2.06
N ARG A 7 6.19 0.21 2.42
CA ARG A 7 6.14 -1.06 3.13
C ARG A 7 5.34 -2.08 2.33
N LYS A 8 5.92 -3.27 2.13
CA LYS A 8 5.26 -4.43 1.52
C LYS A 8 4.47 -5.22 2.57
N SER A 9 3.45 -5.95 2.13
CA SER A 9 2.62 -6.78 3.01
C SER A 9 3.39 -8.02 3.50
N SER A 10 3.07 -8.51 4.70
CA SER A 10 3.66 -9.74 5.27
C SER A 10 2.94 -11.02 4.84
N TYR A 11 1.77 -10.95 4.19
CA TYR A 11 1.03 -12.10 3.65
C TYR A 11 1.61 -12.63 2.31
N SER A 12 2.84 -12.26 2.02
CA SER A 12 3.44 -12.31 0.69
C SER A 12 4.53 -13.36 0.53
N SER A 13 4.78 -14.13 1.60
CA SER A 13 5.67 -15.29 1.59
C SER A 13 4.90 -16.54 1.18
N GLY A 14 4.29 -16.53 -0.01
CA GLY A 14 3.74 -17.72 -0.65
C GLY A 14 4.76 -18.31 -1.61
N ASP A 15 4.96 -19.63 -1.55
CA ASP A 15 5.88 -20.40 -2.40
C ASP A 15 5.48 -20.28 -3.89
N GLY A 16 6.01 -19.28 -4.58
CA GLY A 16 5.68 -19.02 -5.99
C GLY A 16 6.10 -17.63 -6.44
N GLN A 17 6.56 -17.52 -7.68
CA GLN A 17 7.12 -16.31 -8.33
C GLN A 17 6.12 -15.14 -8.51
N GLN A 18 5.07 -15.07 -7.68
CA GLN A 18 3.96 -14.13 -7.76
C GLN A 18 3.64 -13.50 -6.40
N GLY A 19 4.61 -13.38 -5.50
CA GLY A 19 4.46 -12.66 -4.23
C GLY A 19 4.34 -11.14 -4.41
N ASP A 20 3.44 -10.53 -3.64
CA ASP A 20 3.09 -9.10 -3.57
C ASP A 20 2.48 -8.44 -4.82
N CYS A 21 1.27 -7.87 -4.67
CA CYS A 21 0.67 -6.94 -5.63
C CYS A 21 0.52 -5.52 -5.06
N VAL A 22 0.80 -5.25 -3.78
CA VAL A 22 0.50 -3.93 -3.18
C VAL A 22 1.59 -3.46 -2.21
N GLU A 23 1.97 -2.19 -2.33
CA GLU A 23 2.84 -1.43 -1.44
C GLU A 23 2.11 -0.24 -0.86
N VAL A 24 2.38 0.08 0.42
CA VAL A 24 1.79 1.24 1.11
C VAL A 24 2.84 2.18 1.66
N ALA A 25 2.63 3.50 1.53
CA ALA A 25 3.45 4.53 2.17
C ALA A 25 2.55 5.48 2.99
N PHE A 26 2.95 5.72 4.23
CA PHE A 26 2.23 6.61 5.14
C PHE A 26 2.87 8.00 5.09
N THR A 27 2.06 9.02 4.81
CA THR A 27 2.45 10.44 4.84
C THR A 27 1.65 11.20 5.90
N SER A 28 1.85 12.51 6.04
CA SER A 28 1.22 13.38 7.05
C SER A 28 -0.29 13.64 6.85
N GLY A 29 -1.06 12.61 6.50
CA GLY A 29 -2.52 12.68 6.32
C GLY A 29 -3.06 11.81 5.18
N THR A 30 -2.17 11.33 4.31
CA THR A 30 -2.52 10.51 3.15
C THR A 30 -1.76 9.19 3.16
N ILE A 31 -2.48 8.12 2.88
CA ILE A 31 -1.92 6.79 2.64
C ILE A 31 -1.85 6.61 1.14
N LEU A 32 -0.64 6.35 0.68
CA LEU A 32 -0.36 6.04 -0.71
C LEU A 32 -0.35 4.53 -0.88
N VAL A 33 -1.08 4.04 -1.86
CA VAL A 33 -1.17 2.62 -2.19
C VAL A 33 -0.80 2.46 -3.66
N ARG A 34 0.15 1.58 -3.96
CA ARG A 34 0.52 1.28 -5.35
C ARG A 34 0.67 -0.20 -5.58
N ASP A 35 0.59 -0.59 -6.85
CA ASP A 35 0.88 -1.95 -7.25
C ASP A 35 2.40 -2.17 -7.34
N SER A 36 2.90 -3.20 -6.64
CA SER A 36 4.33 -3.50 -6.59
C SER A 36 4.90 -3.95 -7.94
N LYS A 37 4.05 -4.49 -8.83
CA LYS A 37 4.42 -4.99 -10.16
C LYS A 37 4.35 -3.90 -11.23
N ALA A 38 3.65 -2.80 -10.95
CA ALA A 38 3.53 -1.64 -11.81
C ALA A 38 3.74 -0.33 -11.03
N PRO A 39 4.94 -0.08 -10.46
CA PRO A 39 5.21 1.08 -9.61
C PRO A 39 5.07 2.43 -10.34
N THR A 40 5.08 2.42 -11.68
CA THR A 40 4.92 3.60 -12.53
C THR A 40 3.49 3.81 -13.04
N SER A 41 2.57 2.85 -12.83
CA SER A 41 1.17 2.97 -13.30
C SER A 41 0.33 3.94 -12.48
N GLY A 42 0.89 4.49 -11.40
CA GLY A 42 0.24 5.48 -10.56
C GLY A 42 0.11 5.00 -9.11
N THR A 43 -0.45 5.86 -8.28
CA THR A 43 -0.61 5.63 -6.84
C THR A 43 -1.98 6.09 -6.43
N LEU A 44 -2.73 5.22 -5.75
CA LEU A 44 -3.98 5.57 -5.12
C LEU A 44 -3.67 6.38 -3.86
N SER A 45 -4.24 7.57 -3.76
CA SER A 45 -4.13 8.43 -2.57
C SER A 45 -5.41 8.32 -1.76
N VAL A 46 -5.30 7.82 -0.53
CA VAL A 46 -6.42 7.62 0.39
C VAL A 46 -6.19 8.49 1.62
N SER A 47 -7.21 9.17 2.13
CA SER A 47 -7.06 9.90 3.41
C SER A 47 -6.86 8.91 4.56
N ALA A 48 -6.18 9.34 5.62
CA ALA A 48 -5.99 8.51 6.81
C ALA A 48 -7.32 8.07 7.44
N GLU A 49 -8.36 8.92 7.39
CA GLU A 49 -9.70 8.61 7.88
C GLU A 49 -10.38 7.50 7.07
N THR A 50 -10.36 7.61 5.74
CA THR A 50 -10.92 6.57 4.86
C THR A 50 -10.16 5.26 5.01
N TRP A 51 -8.83 5.31 5.12
CA TRP A 51 -8.01 4.13 5.35
C TRP A 51 -8.40 3.41 6.66
N ARG A 52 -8.64 4.17 7.74
CA ARG A 52 -9.12 3.63 9.01
C ARG A 52 -10.47 2.93 8.87
N HIS A 53 -11.46 3.59 8.25
CA HIS A 53 -12.78 2.98 8.05
C HIS A 53 -12.71 1.70 7.24
N ILE A 54 -11.92 1.67 6.15
CA ILE A 54 -11.74 0.45 5.34
C ILE A 54 -11.11 -0.66 6.18
N SER A 55 -10.11 -0.35 7.00
CA SER A 55 -9.46 -1.34 7.88
C SER A 55 -10.39 -1.92 8.94
N GLU A 56 -11.39 -1.16 9.38
CA GLU A 56 -12.39 -1.63 10.35
C GLU A 56 -13.43 -2.56 9.71
N VAL A 57 -13.80 -2.31 8.44
CA VAL A 57 -14.75 -3.13 7.68
C VAL A 57 -14.09 -4.40 7.11
N ALA A 58 -12.80 -4.34 6.78
CA ALA A 58 -12.05 -5.46 6.18
C ALA A 58 -11.56 -6.51 7.20
N ARG A 59 -12.03 -6.46 8.45
CA ARG A 59 -11.70 -7.42 9.52
C ARG A 59 -12.56 -8.69 9.42
#